data_AF-A0A7E4V6Q3-F1
#
_entry.id   AF-A0A7E4V6Q3-F1
#
_cell.length_a   1.000
_cell.length_b   1.000
_cell.length_c   1.000
_cell.angle_alpha   90.00
_cell.angle_beta   90.00
_cell.angle_gamma   90.00
#
_symmetry.space_group_name_H-M   'P 1'
#
loop_
_entity.id
_entity.type
_entity.pdbx_description
1 polymer ?
#
loop_
_entity_poly.entity_id
_entity_poly.type
_entity_poly.pdbx_seq_one_letter_code
_entity_poly.pdbx_strand_id
1 'polypeptide(L)'
;MNEEIFKELSPLAVKHLLELPLNTLESDIYKALVWWMRMNPMHSNAFPGLLGLVEIHLLTVYQLDMLFLPTLLIDPDFYRSLLTEQRIFAQRVQKVVNKNVIGSKDELRIVNGQKTLENAKLKLALARHTYCITIDLKHLFVLNCLKFKLKGNVGYAITVCKYMRNWDCVVDHFDYICTGPQVLYFDECVVRFISIRFQECVSFFTIRVGDVEALYSTDPFQKDPKTGLCIPKHQLVTMTMICGNLSNDHVRHKVNGDGSIIYQFAQPYMIGSMKLLLNEESSYYVEVATHNENWTHVFEEENVIGWRMVTFRKQAVLYIKIVGTKAPLNYFKLYKLECPAT
;
A
#
# COMPACT_ATOMS: atom_id res chain seq x y z
N MET A 1 -26.59 24.72 17.15
CA MET A 1 -25.71 25.84 17.52
C MET A 1 -26.60 27.04 17.76
N ASN A 2 -26.53 27.70 18.92
CA ASN A 2 -27.33 28.93 19.14
C ASN A 2 -26.77 30.03 18.23
N GLU A 3 -27.56 30.48 17.26
CA GLU A 3 -27.13 31.47 16.25
C GLU A 3 -26.64 32.77 16.90
N GLU A 4 -27.28 33.21 17.99
CA GLU A 4 -26.91 34.44 18.69
C GLU A 4 -25.48 34.42 19.26
N ILE A 5 -25.02 33.28 19.78
CA ILE A 5 -23.67 33.13 20.35
C ILE A 5 -22.63 33.06 19.23
N PHE A 6 -22.97 32.42 18.11
CA PHE A 6 -22.05 32.26 16.99
C PHE A 6 -21.66 33.59 16.35
N LYS A 7 -22.58 34.56 16.32
CA LYS A 7 -22.34 35.92 15.78
C LYS A 7 -21.21 36.67 16.50
N GLU A 8 -21.08 36.49 17.81
CA GLU A 8 -20.14 37.24 18.66
C GLU A 8 -18.72 36.66 18.64
N LEU A 9 -18.50 35.53 17.97
CA LEU A 9 -17.20 34.87 17.91
C LEU A 9 -16.19 35.66 17.08
N SER A 10 -14.95 35.74 17.56
CA SER A 10 -13.81 36.27 16.80
C SER A 10 -13.42 35.32 15.67
N PRO A 11 -12.72 35.81 14.62
CA PRO A 11 -12.27 34.96 13.51
C PRO A 11 -11.44 33.76 13.96
N LEU A 12 -10.63 33.93 15.02
CA LEU A 12 -9.79 32.86 15.59
C LEU A 12 -10.64 31.80 16.31
N ALA A 13 -11.70 32.23 17.01
CA ALA A 13 -12.62 31.32 17.67
C ALA A 13 -13.46 30.51 16.67
N VAL A 14 -13.91 31.15 15.58
CA VAL A 14 -14.57 30.46 14.47
C VAL A 14 -13.63 29.44 13.82
N LYS A 15 -12.36 29.81 13.60
CA LYS A 15 -11.34 28.91 13.06
C LYS A 15 -11.18 27.65 13.94
N HIS A 16 -10.98 27.83 15.24
CA HIS A 16 -10.84 26.71 16.17
C HIS A 16 -12.10 25.83 16.24
N LEU A 17 -13.28 26.42 16.07
CA LEU A 17 -14.53 25.68 16.05
C LEU A 17 -14.67 24.80 14.79
N LEU A 18 -14.20 25.29 13.64
CA LEU A 18 -14.18 24.54 12.37
C LEU A 18 -13.10 23.45 12.33
N GLU A 19 -12.04 23.57 13.12
CA GLU A 19 -11.01 22.54 13.27
C GLU A 19 -11.48 21.35 14.14
N LEU A 20 -12.59 21.50 14.87
CA LEU A 20 -13.18 20.43 15.68
C LEU A 20 -14.11 19.55 14.83
N PRO A 21 -14.28 18.27 15.18
CA PRO A 21 -15.23 17.38 14.52
C PRO A 21 -16.67 17.82 14.81
N LEU A 22 -17.27 18.56 13.87
CA LEU A 22 -18.65 19.03 13.96
C LEU A 22 -19.61 17.96 13.43
N ASN A 23 -20.63 17.60 14.22
CA ASN A 23 -21.69 16.68 13.81
C ASN A 23 -22.80 17.43 13.04
N THR A 24 -22.43 18.16 11.98
CA THR A 24 -23.32 18.99 11.17
C THR A 24 -22.96 18.89 9.70
N LEU A 25 -23.94 19.05 8.81
CA LEU A 25 -23.71 19.02 7.37
C LEU A 25 -22.85 20.20 6.91
N GLU A 26 -21.94 19.97 5.96
CA GLU A 26 -21.08 21.03 5.41
C GLU A 26 -21.87 22.17 4.76
N SER A 27 -23.08 21.89 4.26
CA SER A 27 -23.97 22.92 3.74
C SER A 27 -24.42 23.90 4.82
N ASP A 28 -24.58 23.43 6.06
CA ASP A 28 -25.04 24.25 7.17
C ASP A 28 -23.87 24.98 7.83
N ILE A 29 -22.69 24.36 7.83
CA ILE A 29 -21.41 25.00 8.19
C ILE A 29 -21.14 26.18 7.24
N TYR A 30 -21.27 25.98 5.93
CA TYR A 30 -21.11 27.04 4.94
C TYR A 30 -22.12 28.18 5.13
N LYS A 31 -23.41 27.87 5.32
CA LYS A 31 -24.45 28.88 5.58
C LYS A 31 -24.15 29.68 6.85
N ALA A 32 -23.73 28.99 7.92
CA ALA A 32 -23.35 29.63 9.17
C ALA A 32 -22.15 30.57 8.97
N LEU A 33 -21.13 30.14 8.20
CA LEU A 33 -19.95 30.94 7.88
C LEU A 33 -20.31 32.21 7.08
N VAL A 34 -21.15 32.07 6.06
CA VAL A 34 -21.64 33.19 5.25
C VAL A 34 -22.47 34.15 6.10
N TRP A 35 -23.32 33.62 6.97
CA TRP A 35 -24.13 34.42 7.89
C TRP A 35 -23.25 35.19 8.89
N TRP A 36 -22.25 34.53 9.49
CA TRP A 36 -21.28 35.16 10.38
C TRP A 36 -20.48 36.27 9.69
N MET A 37 -20.04 36.06 8.45
CA MET A 37 -19.34 37.08 7.67
C MET A 37 -20.24 38.30 7.41
N ARG A 38 -21.50 38.09 7.02
CA ARG A 38 -22.47 39.19 6.83
C ARG A 38 -22.69 40.01 8.10
N MET A 39 -22.61 39.36 9.26
CA MET A 39 -22.71 40.02 10.56
C MET A 39 -21.41 40.67 11.03
N ASN A 40 -20.26 40.28 10.47
CA ASN A 40 -18.92 40.75 10.85
C ASN A 40 -18.12 41.28 9.63
N PRO A 41 -18.61 42.32 8.93
CA PRO A 41 -17.99 42.81 7.68
C PRO A 41 -16.57 43.35 7.88
N MET A 42 -16.22 43.78 9.10
CA MET A 42 -14.86 44.24 9.46
C MET A 42 -13.81 43.12 9.41
N HIS A 43 -14.23 41.86 9.36
CA HIS A 43 -13.38 40.68 9.33
C HIS A 43 -13.42 39.93 7.99
N SER A 44 -13.88 40.58 6.91
CA SER A 44 -13.98 40.01 5.56
C SER A 44 -12.68 39.36 5.06
N ASN A 45 -11.52 39.90 5.43
CA ASN A 45 -10.20 39.37 5.04
C ASN A 45 -9.90 37.97 5.61
N ALA A 46 -10.56 37.56 6.70
CA ALA A 46 -10.39 36.24 7.29
C ALA A 46 -11.22 35.16 6.57
N PHE A 47 -12.23 35.56 5.78
CA PHE A 47 -13.19 34.67 5.16
C PHE A 47 -12.55 33.62 4.23
N PRO A 48 -11.59 33.95 3.34
CA PRO A 48 -10.97 32.94 2.48
C PRO A 48 -10.22 31.85 3.27
N GLY A 49 -9.57 32.22 4.38
CA GLY A 49 -8.87 31.28 5.25
C GLY A 49 -9.82 30.37 6.03
N LEU A 50 -10.97 30.88 6.47
CA LEU A 50 -12.01 30.09 7.13
C LEU A 50 -12.77 29.20 6.13
N LEU A 51 -13.00 29.70 4.93
CA LEU A 51 -13.64 28.96 3.83
C LEU A 51 -12.79 27.76 3.40
N GLY A 52 -11.46 27.87 3.46
CA GLY A 52 -10.54 26.77 3.18
C GLY A 52 -10.62 25.59 4.17
N LEU A 53 -11.28 25.78 5.32
CA LEU A 53 -11.53 24.72 6.32
C LEU A 53 -12.86 24.00 6.11
N VAL A 54 -13.74 24.55 5.28
CA VAL A 54 -15.03 23.95 4.93
C VAL A 54 -14.81 23.02 3.74
N GLU A 55 -15.27 21.77 3.83
CA GLU A 55 -15.17 20.81 2.74
C GLU A 55 -16.24 21.07 1.66
N ILE A 56 -16.18 22.23 1.00
CA ILE A 56 -17.14 22.70 -0.02
C ILE A 56 -17.29 21.71 -1.19
N HIS A 57 -16.26 20.91 -1.42
CA HIS A 57 -16.25 19.85 -2.42
C HIS A 57 -17.25 18.70 -2.11
N LEU A 58 -17.72 18.57 -0.87
CA LEU A 58 -18.75 17.60 -0.46
C LEU A 58 -20.20 18.06 -0.73
N LEU A 59 -20.41 19.32 -1.10
CA LEU A 59 -21.73 19.83 -1.45
C LEU A 59 -22.23 19.17 -2.76
N THR A 60 -23.50 19.34 -3.13
CA THR A 60 -23.99 18.96 -4.46
C THR A 60 -24.01 20.16 -5.39
N VAL A 61 -24.03 19.96 -6.71
CA VAL A 61 -24.15 21.07 -7.69
C VAL A 61 -25.35 21.97 -7.38
N TYR A 62 -26.50 21.38 -7.00
CA TYR A 62 -27.68 22.14 -6.58
C TYR A 62 -27.44 22.97 -5.32
N GLN A 63 -26.76 22.40 -4.31
CA GLN A 63 -26.37 23.15 -3.12
C GLN A 63 -25.35 24.22 -3.46
N LEU A 64 -24.42 23.97 -4.39
CA LEU A 64 -23.48 24.98 -4.84
C LEU A 64 -24.21 26.15 -5.53
N ASP A 65 -25.08 25.87 -6.49
CA ASP A 65 -25.87 26.90 -7.16
C ASP A 65 -26.74 27.69 -6.17
N MET A 66 -27.39 27.01 -5.21
CA MET A 66 -28.22 27.66 -4.18
C MET A 66 -27.43 28.47 -3.16
N LEU A 67 -26.18 28.08 -2.86
CA LEU A 67 -25.36 28.71 -1.80
C LEU A 67 -24.42 29.79 -2.35
N PHE A 68 -23.86 29.61 -3.55
CA PHE A 68 -22.84 30.49 -4.12
C PHE A 68 -23.41 31.55 -5.07
N LEU A 69 -24.42 31.22 -5.86
CA LEU A 69 -25.00 32.15 -6.83
C LEU A 69 -25.63 33.40 -6.15
N PRO A 70 -26.31 33.29 -4.99
CA PRO A 70 -26.86 34.45 -4.30
C PRO A 70 -25.82 35.27 -3.52
N THR A 71 -24.63 34.72 -3.26
CA THR A 71 -23.64 35.33 -2.37
C THR A 71 -22.55 36.09 -3.12
N LEU A 72 -22.19 35.69 -4.35
CA LEU A 72 -21.12 36.30 -5.17
C LEU A 72 -19.75 36.39 -4.45
N LEU A 73 -19.54 35.60 -3.39
CA LEU A 73 -18.35 35.67 -2.52
C LEU A 73 -17.17 34.85 -3.03
N ILE A 74 -17.40 34.04 -4.06
CA ILE A 74 -16.41 33.14 -4.63
C ILE A 74 -16.01 33.64 -6.01
N ASP A 75 -14.70 33.60 -6.27
CA ASP A 75 -14.12 33.84 -7.58
C ASP A 75 -14.77 32.93 -8.65
N PRO A 76 -15.23 33.49 -9.79
CA PRO A 76 -15.84 32.70 -10.87
C PRO A 76 -15.01 31.53 -11.39
N ASP A 77 -13.68 31.64 -11.39
CA ASP A 77 -12.77 30.57 -11.80
C ASP A 77 -12.63 29.49 -10.71
N PHE A 78 -12.68 29.88 -9.43
CA PHE A 78 -12.77 28.93 -8.32
C PHE A 78 -14.12 28.19 -8.30
N TYR A 79 -15.21 28.89 -8.62
CA TYR A 79 -16.53 28.26 -8.81
C TYR A 79 -16.52 27.25 -9.96
N ARG A 80 -15.86 27.58 -11.07
CA ARG A 80 -15.67 26.66 -12.20
C ARG A 80 -14.80 25.46 -11.84
N SER A 81 -13.75 25.63 -11.03
CA SER A 81 -12.96 24.49 -10.54
C SER A 81 -13.78 23.60 -9.62
N LEU A 82 -14.58 24.17 -8.71
CA LEU A 82 -15.51 23.44 -7.85
C LEU A 82 -16.57 22.67 -8.65
N LEU A 83 -17.17 23.28 -9.68
CA LEU A 83 -18.13 22.60 -10.56
C LEU A 83 -17.47 21.47 -11.38
N THR A 84 -16.22 21.67 -11.82
CA THR A 84 -15.44 20.64 -12.52
C THR A 84 -15.13 19.48 -11.58
N GLU A 85 -14.76 19.78 -10.34
CA GLU A 85 -14.61 18.80 -9.27
C GLU A 85 -15.93 18.07 -9.01
N GLN A 86 -17.06 18.78 -8.87
CA GLN A 86 -18.40 18.22 -8.63
C GLN A 86 -18.92 17.31 -9.73
N ARG A 87 -18.59 17.61 -10.99
CA ARG A 87 -18.88 16.70 -12.11
C ARG A 87 -18.09 15.39 -12.00
N ILE A 88 -16.94 15.40 -11.32
CA ILE A 88 -16.22 14.20 -10.94
C ILE A 88 -16.85 13.54 -9.69
N PHE A 89 -17.39 14.32 -8.73
CA PHE A 89 -18.14 13.80 -7.57
C PHE A 89 -19.50 13.18 -7.92
N ALA A 90 -20.13 13.61 -9.02
CA ALA A 90 -21.33 12.96 -9.57
C ALA A 90 -21.04 11.56 -10.14
N GLN A 91 -19.77 11.17 -10.25
CA GLN A 91 -19.42 9.80 -10.58
C GLN A 91 -19.75 8.89 -9.41
N ARG A 92 -20.68 7.97 -9.63
CA ARG A 92 -21.00 6.90 -8.68
C ARG A 92 -19.72 6.17 -8.31
N VAL A 93 -19.45 6.04 -7.02
CA VAL A 93 -18.39 5.16 -6.51
C VAL A 93 -18.64 3.76 -7.05
N GLN A 94 -17.62 3.19 -7.71
CA GLN A 94 -17.74 1.89 -8.35
C GLN A 94 -17.08 0.83 -7.49
N LYS A 95 -17.79 -0.25 -7.21
CA LYS A 95 -17.22 -1.45 -6.58
C LYS A 95 -17.13 -2.54 -7.63
N VAL A 96 -15.93 -2.73 -8.17
CA VAL A 96 -15.67 -3.71 -9.23
C VAL A 96 -14.97 -4.91 -8.62
N VAL A 97 -15.72 -6.00 -8.45
CA VAL A 97 -15.27 -7.20 -7.75
C VAL A 97 -14.41 -8.07 -8.67
N ASN A 98 -13.27 -8.53 -8.14
CA ASN A 98 -12.33 -9.47 -8.76
C ASN A 98 -11.91 -9.13 -10.20
N LYS A 99 -11.96 -7.85 -10.57
CA LYS A 99 -11.60 -7.37 -11.90
C LYS A 99 -10.77 -6.10 -11.78
N ASN A 100 -9.69 -6.05 -12.55
CA ASN A 100 -8.78 -4.92 -12.58
C ASN A 100 -9.50 -3.65 -13.04
N VAL A 101 -9.41 -2.57 -12.25
CA VAL A 101 -9.96 -1.25 -12.57
C VAL A 101 -8.95 -0.35 -13.30
N ILE A 102 -7.67 -0.72 -13.29
CA ILE A 102 -6.65 -0.08 -14.11
C ILE A 102 -6.96 -0.47 -15.56
N GLY A 103 -7.54 0.47 -16.31
CA GLY A 103 -8.08 0.27 -17.66
C GLY A 103 -7.01 -0.06 -18.72
N SER A 104 -7.39 0.07 -20.00
CA SER A 104 -6.48 -0.17 -21.12
C SER A 104 -5.18 0.62 -20.95
N LYS A 105 -4.05 -0.02 -21.29
CA LYS A 105 -2.70 0.51 -21.03
C LYS A 105 -2.49 1.89 -21.64
N ASP A 106 -3.19 2.22 -22.72
CA ASP A 106 -3.10 3.53 -23.39
C ASP A 106 -3.81 4.64 -22.62
N GLU A 107 -4.88 4.31 -21.90
CA GLU A 107 -5.72 5.27 -21.19
C GLU A 107 -5.25 5.62 -19.78
N LEU A 108 -4.25 4.90 -19.26
CA LEU A 108 -3.74 5.14 -17.92
C LEU A 108 -3.09 6.51 -17.80
N ARG A 109 -3.58 7.32 -16.85
CA ARG A 109 -3.01 8.63 -16.51
C ARG A 109 -2.03 8.48 -15.35
N ILE A 110 -0.77 8.79 -15.62
CA ILE A 110 0.29 8.89 -14.63
C ILE A 110 0.49 10.36 -14.28
N VAL A 111 0.37 10.68 -13.00
CA VAL A 111 0.60 12.03 -12.48
C VAL A 111 2.10 12.21 -12.24
N ASN A 112 2.70 11.28 -11.50
CA ASN A 112 4.12 11.24 -11.18
C ASN A 112 4.69 9.90 -11.64
N GLY A 113 5.83 9.94 -12.31
CA GLY A 113 6.44 8.76 -12.92
C GLY A 113 6.44 8.83 -14.45
N GLN A 114 7.19 7.91 -15.05
CA GLN A 114 7.28 7.74 -16.49
C GLN A 114 6.51 6.48 -16.90
N LYS A 115 5.71 6.61 -17.95
CA LYS A 115 4.96 5.52 -18.56
C LYS A 115 5.70 5.06 -19.81
N THR A 116 6.03 3.78 -19.87
CA THR A 116 6.63 3.14 -21.05
C THR A 116 5.80 1.90 -21.40
N LEU A 117 5.56 1.69 -22.69
CA LEU A 117 4.94 0.47 -23.19
C LEU A 117 6.04 -0.42 -23.77
N GLU A 118 6.31 -1.57 -23.16
CA GLU A 118 7.28 -2.55 -23.68
C GLU A 118 6.57 -3.89 -23.90
N ASN A 119 6.63 -4.44 -25.11
CA ASN A 119 5.97 -5.69 -25.50
C ASN A 119 4.47 -5.72 -25.16
N ALA A 120 3.77 -4.62 -25.45
CA ALA A 120 2.38 -4.39 -25.08
C ALA A 120 2.09 -4.49 -23.57
N LYS A 121 3.11 -4.48 -22.70
CA LYS A 121 2.98 -4.41 -21.24
C LYS A 121 3.32 -3.02 -20.74
N LEU A 122 2.47 -2.53 -19.83
CA LEU A 122 2.66 -1.26 -19.16
C LEU A 122 3.81 -1.42 -18.16
N LYS A 123 4.82 -0.56 -18.30
CA LYS A 123 5.89 -0.39 -17.32
C LYS A 123 5.89 1.05 -16.86
N LEU A 124 5.90 1.21 -15.55
CA LEU A 124 6.02 2.49 -14.87
C LEU A 124 7.43 2.57 -14.31
N ALA A 125 8.08 3.70 -14.51
CA ALA A 125 9.39 4.01 -13.95
C ALA A 125 9.30 5.28 -13.13
N LEU A 126 10.26 5.48 -12.24
CA LEU A 126 10.38 6.74 -11.51
C LEU A 126 10.70 7.88 -12.49
N ALA A 127 10.00 9.02 -12.34
CA ALA A 127 10.44 10.23 -13.01
C ALA A 127 11.69 10.77 -12.31
N ARG A 128 12.49 11.55 -13.04
CA ARG A 128 13.69 12.17 -12.47
C ARG A 128 13.29 13.00 -11.25
N HIS A 129 13.99 12.79 -10.13
CA HIS A 129 13.77 13.48 -8.86
C HIS A 129 12.43 13.21 -8.16
N THR A 130 11.69 12.18 -8.55
CA THR A 130 10.50 11.73 -7.81
C THR A 130 10.72 10.32 -7.26
N TYR A 131 10.57 10.14 -5.95
CA TYR A 131 10.58 8.82 -5.29
C TYR A 131 9.18 8.21 -5.20
N CYS A 132 8.27 8.57 -6.13
CA CYS A 132 6.93 8.01 -6.16
C CYS A 132 6.40 7.85 -7.59
N ILE A 133 5.51 6.86 -7.75
CA ILE A 133 4.70 6.67 -8.94
C ILE A 133 3.25 6.87 -8.55
N THR A 134 2.58 7.85 -9.15
CA THR A 134 1.19 8.19 -8.84
C THR A 134 0.28 7.94 -10.04
N ILE A 135 -0.72 7.10 -9.84
CA ILE A 135 -1.68 6.64 -10.83
C ILE A 135 -3.04 7.29 -10.55
N ASP A 136 -3.66 7.93 -11.55
CA ASP A 136 -5.04 8.43 -11.49
C ASP A 136 -5.97 7.42 -12.16
N LEU A 137 -6.90 6.85 -11.38
CA LEU A 137 -7.90 5.88 -11.84
C LEU A 137 -9.04 6.53 -12.65
N LYS A 138 -9.05 7.87 -12.79
CA LYS A 138 -10.11 8.71 -13.41
C LYS A 138 -11.47 8.70 -12.69
N HIS A 139 -11.80 7.59 -12.04
CA HIS A 139 -13.03 7.36 -11.30
C HIS A 139 -12.75 6.95 -9.84
N LEU A 140 -13.77 7.07 -8.99
CA LEU A 140 -13.73 6.60 -7.61
C LEU A 140 -14.07 5.11 -7.55
N PHE A 141 -13.17 4.31 -6.97
CA PHE A 141 -13.36 2.88 -6.79
C PHE A 141 -13.27 2.47 -5.32
N VAL A 142 -14.05 1.48 -4.90
CA VAL A 142 -13.79 0.77 -3.64
C VAL A 142 -12.75 -0.30 -3.90
N LEU A 143 -11.61 -0.25 -3.22
CA LEU A 143 -10.48 -1.17 -3.39
C LEU A 143 -10.04 -1.74 -2.05
N ASN A 144 -9.49 -2.95 -2.10
CA ASN A 144 -8.84 -3.61 -0.96
C ASN A 144 -7.64 -4.46 -1.40
N CYS A 145 -7.31 -4.47 -2.70
CA CYS A 145 -6.23 -5.27 -3.25
C CYS A 145 -5.48 -4.51 -4.34
N LEU A 146 -4.15 -4.54 -4.25
CA LEU A 146 -3.22 -4.00 -5.24
C LEU A 146 -2.18 -5.06 -5.57
N LYS A 147 -2.01 -5.33 -6.86
CA LYS A 147 -1.00 -6.26 -7.38
C LYS A 147 -0.09 -5.50 -8.34
N PHE A 148 1.20 -5.80 -8.28
CA PHE A 148 2.15 -5.29 -9.27
C PHE A 148 3.43 -6.11 -9.26
N LYS A 149 4.21 -6.02 -10.33
CA LYS A 149 5.53 -6.62 -10.42
C LYS A 149 6.61 -5.57 -10.19
N LEU A 150 7.33 -5.67 -9.09
CA LEU A 150 8.47 -4.82 -8.77
C LEU A 150 9.74 -5.37 -9.43
N LYS A 151 10.45 -4.52 -10.17
CA LYS A 151 11.80 -4.79 -10.67
C LYS A 151 12.75 -3.82 -9.97
N GLY A 152 13.48 -4.34 -9.00
CA GLY A 152 14.36 -3.58 -8.11
C GLY A 152 14.32 -4.21 -6.71
N ASN A 153 15.28 -3.83 -5.87
CA ASN A 153 15.36 -4.26 -4.48
C ASN A 153 15.21 -2.99 -3.63
N VAL A 154 13.99 -2.72 -3.14
CA VAL A 154 13.69 -1.44 -2.49
C VAL A 154 12.49 -1.56 -1.55
N GLY A 155 12.51 -0.81 -0.46
CA GLY A 155 11.35 -0.59 0.39
C GLY A 155 10.36 0.38 -0.24
N TYR A 156 9.07 0.17 0.03
CA TYR A 156 8.02 1.03 -0.50
C TYR A 156 6.82 1.11 0.44
N ALA A 157 6.01 2.16 0.30
CA ALA A 157 4.68 2.22 0.86
C ALA A 157 3.64 2.52 -0.22
N ILE A 158 2.43 2.02 0.02
CA ILE A 158 1.26 2.31 -0.79
C ILE A 158 0.43 3.34 -0.03
N THR A 159 0.28 4.49 -0.66
CA THR A 159 -0.59 5.56 -0.19
C THR A 159 -1.71 5.78 -1.18
N VAL A 160 -2.92 5.99 -0.68
CA VAL A 160 -4.11 6.21 -1.51
C VAL A 160 -4.79 7.51 -1.09
N CYS A 161 -5.48 8.15 -2.02
CA CYS A 161 -6.35 9.27 -1.70
C CYS A 161 -7.47 9.42 -2.73
N LYS A 162 -8.44 10.26 -2.40
CA LYS A 162 -9.57 10.60 -3.27
C LYS A 162 -9.30 11.85 -4.11
N TYR A 163 -8.56 12.82 -3.55
CA TYR A 163 -8.49 14.21 -4.07
C TYR A 163 -7.07 14.78 -4.18
N MET A 164 -6.05 13.92 -4.31
CA MET A 164 -4.62 14.32 -4.31
C MET A 164 -4.16 15.09 -3.05
N ARG A 165 -4.92 14.99 -1.97
CA ARG A 165 -4.66 15.55 -0.63
C ARG A 165 -5.01 14.48 0.39
N ASN A 166 -4.50 14.62 1.62
CA ASN A 166 -4.75 13.70 2.74
C ASN A 166 -4.50 12.24 2.32
N TRP A 167 -3.23 11.90 2.12
CA TRP A 167 -2.82 10.58 1.66
C TRP A 167 -2.85 9.58 2.82
N ASP A 168 -3.67 8.54 2.68
CA ASP A 168 -3.76 7.45 3.65
C ASP A 168 -2.74 6.36 3.29
N CYS A 169 -1.88 5.99 4.24
CA CYS A 169 -0.99 4.85 4.09
C CYS A 169 -1.76 3.56 4.34
N VAL A 170 -1.93 2.73 3.30
CA VAL A 170 -2.68 1.46 3.40
C VAL A 170 -1.75 0.25 3.55
N VAL A 171 -0.51 0.37 3.09
CA VAL A 171 0.53 -0.66 3.23
C VAL A 171 1.86 0.06 3.43
N ASP A 172 2.56 -0.30 4.49
CA ASP A 172 3.90 0.21 4.77
C ASP A 172 4.91 -0.94 4.72
N HIS A 173 5.72 -0.96 3.66
CA HIS A 173 6.85 -1.86 3.53
C HIS A 173 8.17 -1.09 3.38
N PHE A 174 8.30 0.11 3.95
CA PHE A 174 9.53 0.90 3.84
C PHE A 174 10.76 0.19 4.38
N ASP A 175 10.59 -0.57 5.47
CA ASP A 175 11.67 -1.29 6.13
C ASP A 175 11.99 -2.65 5.47
N TYR A 176 11.35 -3.01 4.35
CA TYR A 176 11.54 -4.33 3.73
C TYR A 176 12.03 -4.22 2.30
N ILE A 177 13.15 -4.88 1.99
CA ILE A 177 13.71 -4.89 0.64
C ILE A 177 12.93 -5.87 -0.25
N CYS A 178 11.85 -5.36 -0.82
CA CYS A 178 10.93 -6.13 -1.64
C CYS A 178 11.41 -6.23 -3.10
N THR A 179 10.99 -7.29 -3.79
CA THR A 179 11.32 -7.54 -5.20
C THR A 179 10.33 -8.51 -5.85
N GLY A 180 10.17 -8.49 -7.17
CA GLY A 180 9.30 -9.44 -7.87
C GLY A 180 7.80 -9.17 -7.68
N PRO A 181 6.93 -10.18 -7.83
CA PRO A 181 5.48 -10.01 -7.80
C PRO A 181 4.97 -9.68 -6.39
N GLN A 182 4.26 -8.57 -6.27
CA GLN A 182 3.63 -8.07 -5.05
C GLN A 182 2.12 -8.31 -5.12
N VAL A 183 1.55 -8.86 -4.05
CA VAL A 183 0.11 -9.05 -3.89
C VAL A 183 -0.27 -8.50 -2.52
N LEU A 184 -0.83 -7.30 -2.52
CA LEU A 184 -1.09 -6.52 -1.34
C LEU A 184 -2.58 -6.50 -1.06
N TYR A 185 -2.94 -6.76 0.19
CA TYR A 185 -4.30 -6.65 0.68
C TYR A 185 -4.35 -5.62 1.80
N PHE A 186 -5.39 -4.78 1.82
CA PHE A 186 -5.58 -3.72 2.80
C PHE A 186 -7.08 -3.55 3.08
N ASP A 187 -7.43 -2.73 4.07
CA ASP A 187 -8.83 -2.55 4.45
C ASP A 187 -9.59 -1.80 3.34
N GLU A 188 -10.86 -2.14 3.14
CA GLU A 188 -11.61 -1.55 2.02
C GLU A 188 -11.73 -0.03 2.15
N CYS A 189 -11.33 0.68 1.10
CA CYS A 189 -11.38 2.13 1.08
C CYS A 189 -11.75 2.67 -0.30
N VAL A 190 -12.26 3.90 -0.33
CA VAL A 190 -12.61 4.60 -1.58
C VAL A 190 -11.38 5.33 -2.09
N VAL A 191 -10.95 4.98 -3.30
CA VAL A 191 -9.67 5.40 -3.90
C VAL A 191 -9.90 5.97 -5.29
N ARG A 192 -9.18 7.04 -5.61
CA ARG A 192 -9.00 7.53 -6.99
C ARG A 192 -7.53 7.56 -7.39
N PHE A 193 -6.67 7.98 -6.48
CA PHE A 193 -5.24 8.06 -6.72
C PHE A 193 -4.51 7.02 -5.90
N ILE A 194 -3.64 6.28 -6.56
CA ILE A 194 -2.74 5.30 -5.92
C ILE A 194 -1.33 5.84 -6.10
N SER A 195 -0.58 5.95 -5.01
CA SER A 195 0.82 6.37 -5.03
C SER A 195 1.69 5.30 -4.39
N ILE A 196 2.61 4.77 -5.20
CA ILE A 196 3.66 3.87 -4.76
C ILE A 196 4.87 4.74 -4.43
N ARG A 197 5.14 4.93 -3.13
CA ARG A 197 6.29 5.71 -2.65
C ARG A 197 7.43 4.76 -2.36
N PHE A 198 8.61 5.05 -2.86
CA PHE A 198 9.80 4.25 -2.67
C PHE A 198 10.74 4.92 -1.67
N GLN A 199 11.53 4.10 -0.98
CA GLN A 199 12.65 4.59 -0.20
C GLN A 199 13.63 5.33 -1.10
N GLU A 200 14.26 6.39 -0.57
CA GLU A 200 15.33 7.06 -1.29
C GLU A 200 16.45 6.06 -1.58
N CYS A 201 16.74 5.87 -2.87
CA CYS A 201 17.72 4.91 -3.34
C CYS A 201 18.60 5.57 -4.40
N VAL A 202 19.92 5.32 -4.29
CA VAL A 202 20.95 5.85 -5.19
C VAL A 202 20.72 5.36 -6.64
N SER A 203 20.06 4.21 -6.81
CA SER A 203 19.83 3.55 -8.10
C SER A 203 18.39 3.70 -8.62
N PHE A 204 17.74 4.84 -8.40
CA PHE A 204 16.32 5.07 -8.77
C PHE A 204 15.99 4.76 -10.25
N PHE A 205 16.94 4.92 -11.18
CA PHE A 205 16.75 4.56 -12.61
C PHE A 205 16.51 3.06 -12.86
N THR A 206 16.78 2.21 -11.87
CA THR A 206 16.60 0.76 -11.98
C THR A 206 15.19 0.30 -11.58
N ILE A 207 14.49 1.08 -10.75
CA ILE A 207 13.19 0.73 -10.19
C ILE A 207 12.13 0.85 -11.30
N ARG A 208 11.49 -0.28 -11.58
CA ARG A 208 10.34 -0.34 -12.50
C ARG A 208 9.21 -1.12 -11.86
N VAL A 209 8.00 -0.68 -12.13
CA VAL A 209 6.76 -1.35 -11.73
C VAL A 209 6.05 -1.78 -13.01
N GLY A 210 5.72 -3.06 -13.13
CA GLY A 210 4.95 -3.61 -14.25
C GLY A 210 3.70 -4.33 -13.77
N ASP A 211 2.83 -4.69 -14.72
CA ASP A 211 1.66 -5.55 -14.47
C ASP A 211 0.82 -5.08 -13.26
N VAL A 212 0.55 -3.77 -13.18
CA VAL A 212 -0.21 -3.16 -12.08
C VAL A 212 -1.70 -3.48 -12.24
N GLU A 213 -2.29 -4.01 -11.18
CA GLU A 213 -3.72 -4.31 -11.09
C GLU A 213 -4.26 -3.78 -9.76
N ALA A 214 -5.37 -3.07 -9.81
CA ALA A 214 -6.11 -2.65 -8.63
C ALA A 214 -7.52 -3.20 -8.71
N LEU A 215 -8.03 -3.79 -7.64
CA LEU A 215 -9.36 -4.39 -7.64
C LEU A 215 -9.95 -4.49 -6.23
N TYR A 216 -11.25 -4.77 -6.17
CA TYR A 216 -11.88 -5.26 -4.96
C TYR A 216 -11.84 -6.79 -4.95
N SER A 217 -10.96 -7.40 -4.17
CA SER A 217 -10.89 -8.84 -3.98
C SER A 217 -11.90 -9.30 -2.92
N THR A 218 -12.54 -10.44 -3.18
CA THR A 218 -13.37 -11.18 -2.21
C THR A 218 -12.61 -12.33 -1.55
N ASP A 219 -11.34 -12.53 -1.92
CA ASP A 219 -10.51 -13.58 -1.37
C ASP A 219 -10.28 -13.32 0.12
N PRO A 220 -10.47 -14.32 0.99
CA PRO A 220 -10.25 -14.13 2.41
C PRO A 220 -8.76 -13.94 2.69
N PHE A 221 -8.38 -12.74 3.11
CA PHE A 221 -7.03 -12.46 3.61
C PHE A 221 -7.07 -12.14 5.11
N GLN A 222 -5.95 -12.36 5.78
CA GLN A 222 -5.76 -11.98 7.16
C GLN A 222 -4.51 -11.11 7.26
N LYS A 223 -4.59 -10.06 8.07
CA LYS A 223 -3.45 -9.22 8.41
C LYS A 223 -3.18 -9.34 9.91
N ASP A 224 -1.92 -9.23 10.29
CA ASP A 224 -1.57 -9.05 11.69
C ASP A 224 -1.95 -7.62 12.13
N PRO A 225 -2.69 -7.45 13.23
CA PRO A 225 -3.17 -6.13 13.65
C PRO A 225 -2.05 -5.22 14.17
N LYS A 226 -0.88 -5.76 14.53
CA LYS A 226 0.25 -4.97 15.04
C LYS A 226 1.16 -4.51 13.90
N THR A 227 1.47 -5.39 12.96
CA THR A 227 2.41 -5.10 11.87
C THR A 227 1.73 -4.71 10.56
N GLY A 228 0.44 -5.00 10.39
CA GLY A 228 -0.28 -4.80 9.13
C GLY A 228 0.07 -5.83 8.04
N LEU A 229 1.04 -6.72 8.29
CA LEU A 229 1.53 -7.70 7.33
C LEU A 229 0.53 -8.85 7.10
N CYS A 230 0.49 -9.36 5.87
CA CYS A 230 -0.34 -10.50 5.51
C CYS A 230 0.06 -11.77 6.25
N ILE A 231 -0.94 -12.49 6.76
CA ILE A 231 -0.83 -13.84 7.32
C ILE A 231 -1.28 -14.82 6.22
N PRO A 232 -0.35 -15.51 5.54
CA PRO A 232 -0.70 -16.44 4.48
C PRO A 232 -1.43 -17.66 5.05
N LYS A 233 -2.53 -18.07 4.40
CA LYS A 233 -3.25 -19.31 4.70
C LYS A 233 -2.87 -20.47 3.78
N HIS A 234 -2.31 -20.15 2.63
CA HIS A 234 -1.91 -21.10 1.60
C HIS A 234 -0.44 -20.93 1.29
N GLN A 235 0.16 -21.97 0.70
CA GLN A 235 1.55 -21.97 0.31
C GLN A 235 1.86 -20.75 -0.58
N LEU A 236 2.91 -20.03 -0.22
CA LEU A 236 3.39 -18.88 -0.97
C LEU A 236 4.12 -19.35 -2.23
N VAL A 237 3.67 -18.87 -3.39
CA VAL A 237 4.28 -19.17 -4.70
C VAL A 237 5.44 -18.21 -5.01
N THR A 238 5.56 -17.12 -4.25
CA THR A 238 6.46 -16.01 -4.53
C THR A 238 7.77 -16.09 -3.74
N MET A 239 8.41 -17.26 -3.72
CA MET A 239 9.74 -17.45 -3.13
C MET A 239 10.78 -17.65 -4.23
N THR A 240 11.92 -16.96 -4.10
CA THR A 240 13.06 -17.11 -5.00
C THR A 240 14.27 -17.61 -4.21
N MET A 241 14.95 -18.64 -4.72
CA MET A 241 16.21 -19.09 -4.15
C MET A 241 17.31 -18.10 -4.54
N ILE A 242 17.98 -17.50 -3.56
CA ILE A 242 19.08 -16.56 -3.76
C ILE A 242 20.45 -17.14 -3.38
N CYS A 243 20.47 -18.24 -2.61
CA CYS A 243 21.69 -18.99 -2.30
C CYS A 243 21.36 -20.49 -2.27
N GLY A 244 22.33 -21.31 -2.71
CA GLY A 244 22.19 -22.76 -2.86
C GLY A 244 22.43 -23.21 -4.30
N ASN A 245 22.88 -24.45 -4.46
CA ASN A 245 23.11 -25.05 -5.76
C ASN A 245 21.92 -25.92 -6.14
N LEU A 246 21.19 -25.51 -7.18
CA LEU A 246 20.11 -26.32 -7.76
C LEU A 246 20.71 -27.50 -8.53
N SER A 247 20.26 -28.71 -8.21
CA SER A 247 20.65 -29.96 -8.85
C SER A 247 19.41 -30.77 -9.13
N ASN A 248 19.00 -30.92 -10.40
CA ASN A 248 17.84 -31.70 -10.89
C ASN A 248 16.56 -31.64 -10.03
N ASP A 249 16.52 -32.36 -8.90
CA ASP A 249 15.39 -32.56 -8.00
C ASP A 249 15.57 -31.98 -6.58
N HIS A 250 16.70 -31.36 -6.27
CA HIS A 250 16.97 -30.80 -4.95
C HIS A 250 17.87 -29.55 -5.00
N VAL A 251 17.83 -28.77 -3.92
CA VAL A 251 18.79 -27.70 -3.66
C VAL A 251 19.81 -28.21 -2.65
N ARG A 252 21.10 -27.95 -2.88
CA ARG A 252 22.18 -28.39 -1.99
C ARG A 252 23.18 -27.31 -1.65
N HIS A 253 23.85 -27.51 -0.52
CA HIS A 253 25.05 -26.78 -0.15
C HIS A 253 26.01 -27.71 0.61
N LYS A 254 27.27 -27.29 0.77
CA LYS A 254 28.31 -28.09 1.42
C LYS A 254 28.27 -27.87 2.94
N VAL A 255 28.19 -28.97 3.70
CA VAL A 255 28.32 -28.99 5.16
C VAL A 255 29.79 -28.70 5.52
N ASN A 256 30.04 -27.75 6.43
CA ASN A 256 31.37 -27.26 6.85
C ASN A 256 32.06 -26.25 5.90
N GLY A 257 31.27 -25.35 5.29
CA GLY A 257 31.77 -24.10 4.70
C GLY A 257 30.75 -22.97 4.91
N ASP A 258 30.92 -21.82 4.24
CA ASP A 258 29.95 -20.71 4.26
C ASP A 258 28.66 -21.01 3.44
N GLY A 259 28.32 -22.30 3.30
CA GLY A 259 27.19 -22.78 2.53
C GLY A 259 25.88 -22.63 3.29
N SER A 260 24.85 -22.16 2.59
CA SER A 260 23.48 -22.17 3.08
C SER A 260 22.51 -22.21 1.90
N ILE A 261 21.26 -22.57 2.19
CA ILE A 261 20.16 -22.42 1.24
C ILE A 261 19.34 -21.24 1.71
N ILE A 262 19.25 -20.19 0.89
CA ILE A 262 18.49 -18.97 1.23
C ILE A 262 17.40 -18.75 0.22
N TYR A 263 16.17 -18.62 0.73
CA TYR A 263 15.01 -18.18 -0.04
C TYR A 263 14.59 -16.78 0.40
N GLN A 264 14.18 -15.97 -0.57
CA GLN A 264 13.60 -14.65 -0.36
C GLN A 264 12.14 -14.64 -0.85
N PHE A 265 11.24 -14.13 -0.01
CA PHE A 265 9.87 -13.80 -0.42
C PHE A 265 9.85 -12.49 -1.21
N ALA A 266 8.89 -12.36 -2.12
CA ALA A 266 8.71 -11.12 -2.88
C ALA A 266 8.37 -9.90 -2.00
N GLN A 267 7.70 -10.13 -0.88
CA GLN A 267 7.25 -9.15 0.11
C GLN A 267 7.26 -9.81 1.51
N PRO A 268 7.25 -9.03 2.60
CA PRO A 268 7.21 -9.58 3.96
C PRO A 268 5.87 -10.28 4.28
N TYR A 269 5.94 -11.37 5.05
CA TYR A 269 4.77 -12.08 5.55
C TYR A 269 4.92 -12.44 7.03
N MET A 270 3.79 -12.62 7.72
CA MET A 270 3.77 -13.14 9.08
C MET A 270 3.74 -14.67 9.06
N ILE A 271 4.88 -15.29 9.36
CA ILE A 271 5.08 -16.73 9.23
C ILE A 271 5.40 -17.33 10.60
N GLY A 272 4.83 -18.49 10.90
CA GLY A 272 5.15 -19.28 12.10
C GLY A 272 5.27 -20.78 11.84
N SER A 273 5.19 -21.22 10.58
CA SER A 273 5.34 -22.61 10.21
C SER A 273 5.91 -22.75 8.80
N MET A 274 6.63 -23.84 8.56
CA MET A 274 7.06 -24.31 7.24
C MET A 274 7.30 -25.81 7.27
N LYS A 275 7.38 -26.44 6.09
CA LYS A 275 7.59 -27.88 5.93
C LYS A 275 8.76 -28.12 4.99
N LEU A 276 9.65 -29.04 5.39
CA LEU A 276 10.87 -29.37 4.66
C LEU A 276 10.85 -30.85 4.28
N LEU A 277 11.32 -31.20 3.09
CA LEU A 277 11.51 -32.59 2.68
C LEU A 277 13.00 -32.91 2.53
N LEU A 278 13.45 -33.92 3.27
CA LEU A 278 14.79 -34.48 3.23
C LEU A 278 14.72 -35.95 2.79
N ASN A 279 15.53 -36.39 1.84
CA ASN A 279 15.58 -37.81 1.43
C ASN A 279 16.81 -38.54 1.96
N GLU A 280 17.66 -37.86 2.72
CA GLU A 280 18.88 -38.40 3.32
C GLU A 280 18.96 -37.94 4.77
N GLU A 281 19.41 -38.81 5.67
CA GLU A 281 19.53 -38.53 7.09
C GLU A 281 20.50 -37.37 7.33
N SER A 282 19.96 -36.23 7.76
CA SER A 282 20.69 -34.97 7.86
C SER A 282 20.32 -34.23 9.14
N SER A 283 21.23 -33.38 9.60
CA SER A 283 21.01 -32.42 10.69
C SER A 283 21.05 -31.01 10.11
N TYR A 284 20.16 -30.15 10.58
CA TYR A 284 20.03 -28.79 10.06
C TYR A 284 19.40 -27.86 11.09
N TYR A 285 19.61 -26.57 10.86
CA TYR A 285 18.85 -25.52 11.53
C TYR A 285 18.25 -24.55 10.51
N VAL A 286 17.24 -23.82 10.97
CA VAL A 286 16.51 -22.82 10.22
C VAL A 286 16.63 -21.48 10.91
N GLU A 287 16.99 -20.46 10.13
CA GLU A 287 16.95 -19.07 10.53
C GLU A 287 15.97 -18.31 9.63
N VAL A 288 15.36 -17.28 10.19
CA VAL A 288 14.51 -16.35 9.45
C VAL A 288 14.95 -14.91 9.69
N ALA A 289 14.68 -14.04 8.73
CA ALA A 289 15.04 -12.63 8.85
C ALA A 289 14.10 -11.73 8.04
N THR A 290 14.04 -10.46 8.43
CA THR A 290 13.44 -9.38 7.63
C THR A 290 14.46 -8.72 6.69
N HIS A 291 15.76 -8.88 6.98
CA HIS A 291 16.89 -8.39 6.19
C HIS A 291 17.95 -9.49 6.05
N ASN A 292 18.73 -9.48 4.97
CA ASN A 292 19.75 -10.49 4.69
C ASN A 292 21.04 -10.34 5.54
N GLU A 293 20.92 -9.91 6.80
CA GLU A 293 22.04 -9.61 7.70
C GLU A 293 21.74 -10.08 9.14
N ASN A 294 20.57 -9.72 9.66
CA ASN A 294 20.15 -10.03 11.03
C ASN A 294 19.24 -11.27 11.06
N TRP A 295 19.85 -12.42 11.35
CA TRP A 295 19.18 -13.71 11.33
C TRP A 295 18.72 -14.13 12.72
N THR A 296 17.51 -14.68 12.80
CA THR A 296 16.96 -15.26 14.03
C THR A 296 16.87 -16.77 13.87
N HIS A 297 17.59 -17.51 14.71
CA HIS A 297 17.49 -18.96 14.80
C HIS A 297 16.13 -19.37 15.35
N VAL A 298 15.36 -20.16 14.59
CA VAL A 298 13.97 -20.51 14.95
C VAL A 298 13.75 -21.99 15.17
N PHE A 299 14.61 -22.86 14.63
CA PHE A 299 14.43 -24.29 14.67
C PHE A 299 15.74 -25.01 14.41
N GLU A 300 15.96 -26.14 15.07
CA GLU A 300 17.09 -27.04 14.83
C GLU A 300 16.65 -28.48 15.05
N GLU A 301 17.18 -29.39 14.24
CA GLU A 301 16.88 -30.80 14.32
C GLU A 301 18.03 -31.65 13.79
N GLU A 302 18.29 -32.79 14.43
CA GLU A 302 19.44 -33.64 14.15
C GLU A 302 19.03 -35.04 13.67
N ASN A 303 19.81 -35.59 12.73
CA ASN A 303 19.73 -36.96 12.24
C ASN A 303 18.30 -37.36 11.80
N VAL A 304 17.69 -36.55 10.94
CA VAL A 304 16.32 -36.75 10.46
C VAL A 304 16.22 -36.95 8.95
N ILE A 305 15.14 -37.59 8.54
CA ILE A 305 14.76 -37.86 7.15
C ILE A 305 13.25 -37.67 6.98
N GLY A 306 12.82 -37.51 5.73
CA GLY A 306 11.43 -37.37 5.34
C GLY A 306 10.90 -35.95 5.50
N TRP A 307 9.59 -35.84 5.61
CA TRP A 307 8.91 -34.57 5.84
C TRP A 307 9.10 -34.11 7.29
N ARG A 308 9.64 -32.90 7.45
CA ARG A 308 9.84 -32.24 8.75
C ARG A 308 8.96 -31.02 8.86
N MET A 309 8.24 -30.93 9.97
CA MET A 309 7.41 -29.79 10.31
C MET A 309 8.22 -28.83 11.18
N VAL A 310 8.40 -27.60 10.72
CA VAL A 310 9.08 -26.55 11.45
C VAL A 310 8.03 -25.58 11.94
N THR A 311 7.85 -25.47 13.25
CA THR A 311 6.91 -24.53 13.87
C THR A 311 7.67 -23.64 14.84
N PHE A 312 7.41 -22.34 14.77
CA PHE A 312 8.09 -21.33 15.58
C PHE A 312 7.14 -20.17 15.88
N ARG A 313 7.57 -19.25 16.75
CA ARG A 313 6.78 -18.06 17.08
C ARG A 313 6.53 -17.26 15.81
N LYS A 314 5.24 -16.99 15.52
CA LYS A 314 4.84 -16.18 14.37
C LYS A 314 5.53 -14.82 14.40
N GLN A 315 6.25 -14.48 13.33
CA GLN A 315 7.00 -13.24 13.19
C GLN A 315 7.08 -12.80 11.71
N ALA A 316 7.55 -11.58 11.47
CA ALA A 316 7.77 -11.06 10.12
C ALA A 316 8.96 -11.78 9.48
N VAL A 317 8.76 -12.31 8.28
CA VAL A 317 9.77 -13.07 7.54
C VAL A 317 9.79 -12.57 6.09
N LEU A 318 10.98 -12.21 5.63
CA LEU A 318 11.29 -11.93 4.23
C LEU A 318 12.31 -12.93 3.66
N TYR A 319 13.20 -13.44 4.52
CA TYR A 319 14.22 -14.42 4.17
C TYR A 319 14.10 -15.66 5.05
N ILE A 320 14.33 -16.82 4.45
CA ILE A 320 14.48 -18.11 5.13
C ILE A 320 15.86 -18.64 4.77
N LYS A 321 16.67 -18.96 5.77
CA LYS A 321 17.95 -19.64 5.61
C LYS A 321 17.88 -21.02 6.25
N ILE A 322 18.30 -22.02 5.50
CA ILE A 322 18.40 -23.41 5.95
C ILE A 322 19.87 -23.81 5.85
N VAL A 323 20.44 -24.23 6.97
CA VAL A 323 21.85 -24.61 7.07
C VAL A 323 21.93 -26.04 7.55
N GLY A 324 22.63 -26.86 6.79
CA GLY A 324 22.87 -28.26 7.13
C GLY A 324 24.15 -28.36 7.94
N THR A 325 24.07 -28.96 9.12
CA THR A 325 25.19 -29.13 10.06
C THR A 325 25.82 -30.51 9.95
N LYS A 326 25.06 -31.50 9.46
CA LYS A 326 25.56 -32.86 9.21
C LYS A 326 24.77 -33.48 8.07
N ALA A 327 25.43 -34.05 7.07
CA ALA A 327 24.78 -34.75 5.97
C ALA A 327 25.74 -35.76 5.32
N PRO A 328 25.22 -36.78 4.62
CA PRO A 328 26.06 -37.71 3.88
C PRO A 328 26.91 -36.99 2.83
N LEU A 329 28.15 -37.44 2.66
CA LEU A 329 29.12 -36.88 1.71
C LEU A 329 29.39 -35.37 1.92
N ASN A 330 29.07 -34.81 3.09
CA ASN A 330 29.16 -33.39 3.41
C ASN A 330 28.34 -32.48 2.47
N TYR A 331 27.21 -32.96 1.93
CA TYR A 331 26.27 -32.14 1.17
C TYR A 331 24.87 -32.24 1.75
N PHE A 332 24.37 -31.13 2.28
CA PHE A 332 22.99 -31.04 2.70
C PHE A 332 22.10 -30.87 1.47
N LYS A 333 21.02 -31.65 1.38
CA LYS A 333 20.08 -31.66 0.26
C LYS A 333 18.66 -31.41 0.73
N LEU A 334 18.04 -30.37 0.20
CA LEU A 334 16.65 -30.00 0.42
C LEU A 334 15.85 -30.29 -0.85
N TYR A 335 14.87 -31.18 -0.76
CA TYR A 335 14.05 -31.59 -1.91
C TYR A 335 12.83 -30.70 -2.09
N LYS A 336 12.22 -30.26 -0.99
CA LYS A 336 11.03 -29.42 -1.05
C LYS A 336 10.93 -28.52 0.18
N LEU A 337 10.45 -27.30 -0.04
CA LEU A 337 10.11 -26.33 0.98
C LEU A 337 8.69 -25.85 0.72
N GLU A 338 7.82 -25.98 1.73
CA GLU A 338 6.45 -25.45 1.72
C GLU A 338 6.33 -24.43 2.85
N CYS A 339 5.94 -23.20 2.52
CA CYS A 339 5.82 -22.13 3.49
C CYS A 339 4.63 -21.23 3.16
N PRO A 340 3.69 -20.99 4.10
CA PRO A 340 3.56 -21.66 5.39
C PRO A 340 3.28 -23.17 5.24
N ALA A 341 3.43 -23.93 6.34
CA ALA A 341 3.00 -25.34 6.34
C ALA A 341 1.47 -25.42 6.28
N THR A 342 0.95 -26.21 5.34
CA THR A 342 -0.50 -26.47 5.16
C THR A 342 -0.92 -27.81 5.74
#